data_AF-A0A1V5R8W2-F1
#
_entry.id   AF-A0A1V5R8W2-F1
#
_cell.length_a   1.000
_cell.length_b   1.000
_cell.length_c   1.000
_cell.angle_alpha   90.00
_cell.angle_beta   90.00
_cell.angle_gamma   90.00
#
_symmetry.space_group_name_H-M   'P 1'
#
loop_
_entity.id
_entity.type
_entity.pdbx_description
1 polymer ?
#
loop_
_entity_poly.entity_id
_entity_poly.type
_entity_poly.pdbx_seq_one_letter_code
_entity_poly.pdbx_strand_id
1 'polypeptide(L)' 'MAEKKDSNKPPKDTGGPVVKTGPTAGQNRTRNNDGQWHAKRSDAGKVRT' A
#
# COMPACT_ATOMS: atom_id res chain seq x y z
N MET A 1 -12.15 -2.63 15.04
CA MET A 1 -10.73 -2.51 14.62
C MET A 1 -10.70 -2.86 13.14
N ALA A 2 -10.08 -2.05 12.28
CA ALA A 2 -10.09 -2.30 10.84
C ALA A 2 -9.43 -3.67 10.53
N GLU A 3 -10.12 -4.50 9.77
CA GLU A 3 -9.64 -5.83 9.38
C GLU A 3 -8.35 -5.70 8.57
N LYS A 4 -7.30 -6.42 8.96
CA LYS A 4 -6.01 -6.41 8.27
C LYS A 4 -6.09 -7.29 7.03
N LYS A 5 -5.93 -6.69 5.85
CA LYS A 5 -5.85 -7.37 4.56
C LYS A 5 -4.48 -8.01 4.36
N ASP A 6 -4.46 -9.16 3.70
CA ASP A 6 -3.23 -9.89 3.44
C ASP A 6 -2.41 -9.24 2.33
N SER A 7 -1.19 -8.84 2.66
CA SER A 7 -0.29 -8.20 1.69
C SER A 7 0.38 -9.16 0.69
N ASN A 8 0.16 -10.47 0.85
CA ASN A 8 0.59 -11.52 -0.08
C ASN A 8 -0.49 -11.87 -1.12
N LYS A 9 -1.75 -11.46 -0.91
CA LYS A 9 -2.82 -11.64 -1.90
C LYS A 9 -2.65 -10.63 -3.05
N PRO A 10 -3.07 -10.99 -4.26
CA PRO A 10 -2.97 -10.08 -5.38
C PRO A 10 -3.90 -8.87 -5.17
N PRO A 11 -3.54 -7.66 -5.64
CA PRO A 11 -4.30 -6.43 -5.40
C PRO A 11 -5.79 -6.50 -5.79
N LYS A 12 -6.13 -7.34 -6.77
CA LYS A 12 -7.51 -7.58 -7.19
C LYS A 12 -8.40 -8.15 -6.07
N ASP A 13 -7.84 -9.00 -5.20
CA ASP A 13 -8.58 -9.66 -4.13
C ASP A 13 -8.67 -8.78 -2.87
N THR A 14 -7.74 -7.84 -2.71
CA THR A 14 -7.68 -6.93 -1.57
C THR A 14 -8.30 -5.56 -1.86
N GLY A 15 -8.76 -5.31 -3.09
CA GLY A 15 -9.29 -4.01 -3.54
C GLY A 15 -8.21 -2.94 -3.80
N GLY A 16 -6.94 -3.34 -3.90
CA GLY A 16 -5.79 -2.48 -4.15
C GLY A 16 -4.51 -2.95 -3.47
N PRO A 17 -3.35 -2.32 -3.75
CA PRO A 17 -2.08 -2.64 -3.13
C PRO A 17 -2.14 -2.45 -1.61
N VAL A 18 -1.69 -3.45 -0.85
CA VAL A 18 -1.70 -3.41 0.62
C VAL A 18 -0.34 -2.93 1.17
N VAL A 19 -0.38 -2.17 2.26
CA VAL A 19 0.80 -1.75 3.01
C VAL A 19 1.36 -2.94 3.77
N LYS A 20 2.64 -3.28 3.53
CA LYS A 20 3.32 -4.42 4.17
C LYS A 20 3.77 -4.14 5.60
N THR A 21 4.28 -2.92 5.86
CA THR A 21 4.93 -2.57 7.13
C THR A 21 4.53 -1.17 7.59
N GLY A 22 4.54 -0.95 8.91
CA GLY A 22 4.22 0.34 9.54
C GLY A 22 2.82 0.40 10.18
N PRO A 23 2.40 1.59 10.64
CA PRO A 23 1.15 1.77 11.40
C PRO A 23 -0.12 1.38 10.65
N THR A 24 -0.10 1.48 9.33
CA THR A 24 -1.21 1.13 8.42
C THR A 24 -1.02 -0.23 7.75
N ALA A 25 -0.11 -1.08 8.26
CA ALA A 25 0.10 -2.41 7.71
C ALA A 25 -1.20 -3.24 7.71
N GLY A 26 -1.49 -3.86 6.56
CA GLY A 26 -2.75 -4.56 6.31
C GLY A 26 -3.86 -3.69 5.75
N GLN A 27 -3.65 -2.39 5.56
CA GLN A 27 -4.61 -1.53 4.85
C GLN A 27 -4.20 -1.34 3.39
N ASN A 28 -5.16 -1.05 2.50
CA ASN A 28 -4.81 -0.61 1.15
C ASN A 28 -4.07 0.72 1.23
N ARG A 29 -3.17 0.95 0.27
CA ARG A 29 -2.58 2.27 0.07
C ARG A 29 -3.67 3.27 -0.25
N THR A 30 -3.38 4.54 -0.08
CA THR A 30 -4.24 5.61 -0.59
C THR A 30 -3.97 5.82 -2.08
N ARG A 31 -4.95 6.39 -2.79
CA ARG A 31 -4.77 6.87 -4.17
C ARG A 31 -4.38 8.36 -4.13
N ASN A 32 -3.61 8.80 -5.11
CA ASN A 32 -3.40 10.22 -5.38
C ASN A 32 -4.61 10.81 -6.14
N ASN A 33 -4.59 12.13 -6.36
CA ASN A 33 -5.66 12.83 -7.08
C ASN A 33 -5.80 12.36 -8.54
N ASP A 34 -4.73 11.80 -9.12
CA ASP A 34 -4.72 11.21 -10.46
C ASP A 34 -5.28 9.76 -10.48
N GLY A 35 -5.78 9.26 -9.35
CA GLY A 35 -6.37 7.93 -9.20
C GLY A 35 -5.38 6.76 -9.13
N GLN A 36 -4.08 7.04 -9.20
CA GLN A 36 -3.02 6.05 -9.06
C GLN A 36 -2.71 5.76 -7.59
N TRP A 37 -2.30 4.54 -7.28
CA TRP A 37 -1.88 4.18 -5.93
C TRP A 37 -0.51 4.76 -5.61
N HIS A 38 -0.28 5.18 -4.37
CA HIS A 38 1.07 5.57 -3.95
C HIS A 38 2.08 4.42 -4.15
N ALA A 39 3.23 4.76 -4.72
CA ALA A 39 4.35 3.84 -4.91
C ALA A 39 4.85 3.27 -3.58
N LYS A 40 5.51 2.10 -3.64
CA LYS A 40 6.28 1.63 -2.47
C LYS A 40 7.36 2.65 -2.21
N ARG A 41 7.63 2.96 -0.93
CA ARG A 41 8.69 3.91 -0.57
C ARG A 41 10.08 3.47 -1.06
N SER A 42 10.31 2.17 -1.22
CA SER A 42 11.53 1.61 -1.83
C SER A 42 11.62 1.81 -3.35
N ASP A 43 10.48 1.95 -4.01
CA ASP A 43 10.36 2.07 -5.47
C ASP A 43 10.36 3.54 -5.92
N ALA A 44 10.00 4.46 -5.01
CA ALA A 44 9.93 5.90 -5.26
C ALA A 44 11.30 6.59 -5.50
N GLY A 45 12.39 5.83 -5.65
CA GLY A 45 13.72 6.30 -6.07
C GLY A 45 14.44 7.28 -5.12
N LYS A 46 13.76 7.78 -4.09
CA LYS A 46 14.32 8.75 -3.16
C LYS A 46 14.96 8.02 -1.98
N VAL A 47 16.27 7.80 -2.09
CA VAL A 47 17.10 7.32 -0.98
C VAL A 47 16.90 8.30 0.18
N ARG A 48 16.60 7.76 1.37
CA ARG A 48 16.59 8.56 2.59
C ARG A 48 18.03 8.96 2.89
N THR A 49 18.38 10.21 2.60
CA THR A 49 19.54 10.87 3.21
C THR A 49 19.24 11.21 4.67
#